data_AF-F0Z8G7-F1
#
_entry.id   AF-F0Z8G7-F1
#
_cell.length_a   1.000
_cell.length_b   1.000
_cell.length_c   1.000
_cell.angle_alpha   90.00
_cell.angle_beta   90.00
_cell.angle_gamma   90.00
#
_symmetry.space_group_name_H-M   'P 1'
#
loop_
_entity.id
_entity.type
_entity.pdbx_description
1 polymer ?
#
loop_
_entity_poly.entity_id
_entity_poly.type
_entity_poly.pdbx_seq_one_letter_code
_entity_poly.pdbx_strand_id
1 'polypeptide(L)'
;MSSPDTKKKEFEQLLTEAAPSDKLALFFNLQEQRATISNKFSEAFKTFSKDQDLEEYNKKCTSITLQLSSLGAEIIQIENSLSTSNPEWSKTISKIRELEKSKFLLTVEDQVLKTEIDNSKSLISNQVSEQPTAGSCFYEHIEICEKQIKENKLKFNQYIESINEHLENLKYDLNETSVGINSGESKEHEHTHECKH
;
A
#
# COMPACT_ATOMS: atom_id res chain seq x y z
N MET A 1 -18.10 -15.53 16.94
CA MET A 1 -17.10 -14.64 16.32
C MET A 1 -15.73 -15.04 16.86
N SER A 2 -14.80 -15.50 16.03
CA SER A 2 -13.45 -15.86 16.47
C SER A 2 -12.69 -14.62 16.98
N SER A 3 -11.91 -14.78 18.05
CA SER A 3 -11.08 -13.71 18.63
C SER A 3 -10.01 -13.23 17.62
N PRO A 4 -9.59 -11.95 17.64
CA PRO A 4 -8.48 -11.45 16.82
C PRO A 4 -7.21 -12.31 16.91
N ASP A 5 -6.90 -12.82 18.11
CA ASP A 5 -5.74 -13.71 18.34
C ASP A 5 -5.92 -15.08 17.68
N THR A 6 -7.16 -15.56 17.55
CA THR A 6 -7.46 -16.83 16.88
C THR A 6 -7.22 -16.70 15.38
N LYS A 7 -7.70 -15.61 14.77
CA LYS A 7 -7.51 -15.35 13.33
C LYS A 7 -6.05 -15.20 12.96
N LYS A 8 -5.27 -14.52 13.81
CA LYS A 8 -3.83 -14.38 13.61
C LYS A 8 -3.13 -15.74 13.59
N LYS A 9 -3.43 -16.61 14.57
CA LYS A 9 -2.86 -17.96 14.63
C LYS A 9 -3.27 -18.85 13.45
N GLU A 10 -4.53 -18.76 13.03
CA GLU A 10 -5.04 -19.48 11.85
C GLU A 10 -4.27 -19.06 10.59
N PHE A 11 -4.00 -17.76 10.42
CA PHE A 11 -3.21 -17.27 9.28
C PHE A 11 -1.74 -17.69 9.35
N GLU A 12 -1.10 -17.62 10.52
CA GLU A 12 0.27 -18.13 10.72
C GLU A 12 0.39 -19.62 10.39
N GLN A 13 -0.61 -20.43 10.78
CA GLN A 13 -0.64 -21.85 10.48
C GLN A 13 -0.79 -22.10 8.97
N LEU A 14 -1.71 -21.38 8.30
CA LEU A 14 -1.87 -21.43 6.85
C LEU A 14 -0.57 -21.09 6.11
N LEU A 15 0.17 -20.08 6.57
CA LEU A 15 1.46 -19.73 6.00
C LEU A 15 2.55 -20.78 6.27
N THR A 16 2.44 -21.57 7.33
CA THR A 16 3.46 -22.60 7.62
C THR A 16 3.37 -23.74 6.60
N GLU A 17 2.17 -24.08 6.16
CA GLU A 17 1.90 -25.19 5.23
C GLU A 17 1.95 -24.76 3.74
N ALA A 18 1.79 -23.46 3.46
CA ALA A 18 1.76 -22.92 2.11
C ALA A 18 3.14 -22.90 1.41
N ALA A 19 3.14 -23.23 0.11
CA ALA A 19 4.31 -23.05 -0.74
C ALA A 19 4.65 -21.56 -0.91
N PRO A 20 5.91 -21.20 -1.21
CA PRO A 20 6.29 -19.80 -1.43
C PRO A 20 5.45 -19.07 -2.48
N SER A 21 5.09 -19.74 -3.58
CA SER A 21 4.23 -19.20 -4.63
C SER A 21 2.84 -18.83 -4.12
N ASP A 22 2.26 -19.65 -3.25
CA ASP A 22 0.94 -19.42 -2.66
C ASP A 22 0.98 -18.22 -1.70
N LYS A 23 2.05 -18.11 -0.91
CA LYS A 23 2.29 -16.95 -0.03
C LYS A 23 2.39 -15.65 -0.84
N LEU A 24 3.05 -15.70 -1.99
CA LEU A 24 3.18 -14.54 -2.86
C LEU A 24 1.84 -14.21 -3.56
N ALA A 25 1.05 -15.20 -3.95
CA ALA A 25 -0.31 -14.99 -4.45
C ALA A 25 -1.23 -14.34 -3.39
N LEU A 26 -1.14 -14.79 -2.13
CA LEU A 26 -1.83 -14.15 -1.01
C LEU A 26 -1.40 -12.69 -0.85
N PHE A 27 -0.10 -12.40 -0.95
CA PHE A 27 0.41 -11.03 -0.90
C PHE A 27 -0.21 -10.14 -1.99
N PHE A 28 -0.30 -10.61 -3.23
CA PHE A 28 -0.94 -9.83 -4.31
C PHE A 28 -2.42 -9.53 -4.04
N ASN A 29 -3.17 -10.50 -3.50
CA ASN A 29 -4.55 -10.27 -3.07
C ASN A 29 -4.62 -9.19 -1.98
N LEU A 30 -3.75 -9.26 -0.96
CA LEU A 30 -3.70 -8.24 0.08
C LEU A 30 -3.32 -6.85 -0.47
N GLN A 31 -2.49 -6.77 -1.52
CA GLN A 31 -2.19 -5.51 -2.19
C GLN A 31 -3.40 -4.92 -2.92
N GLU A 32 -4.20 -5.75 -3.61
CA GLU A 32 -5.44 -5.30 -4.25
C GLU A 32 -6.45 -4.77 -3.21
N GLN A 33 -6.59 -5.47 -2.08
CA GLN A 33 -7.42 -5.02 -0.97
C GLN A 33 -6.92 -3.69 -0.39
N ARG A 34 -5.60 -3.55 -0.20
CA ARG A 34 -4.99 -2.31 0.29
C ARG A 34 -5.25 -1.13 -0.65
N ALA A 35 -5.15 -1.33 -1.96
CA ALA A 35 -5.46 -0.30 -2.95
C ALA A 35 -6.93 0.14 -2.84
N THR A 36 -7.85 -0.82 -2.72
CA THR A 36 -9.28 -0.57 -2.53
C THR A 36 -9.55 0.25 -1.27
N ILE A 37 -8.92 -0.09 -0.15
CA ILE A 37 -9.10 0.64 1.13
C ILE A 37 -8.49 2.05 1.06
N SER A 38 -7.33 2.21 0.41
CA SER A 38 -6.71 3.53 0.20
C SER A 38 -7.59 4.45 -0.66
N ASN A 39 -8.29 3.90 -1.64
CA ASN A 39 -9.27 4.66 -2.44
C ASN A 39 -10.45 5.13 -1.57
N LYS A 40 -10.97 4.28 -0.68
CA LYS A 40 -12.02 4.68 0.28
C LYS A 40 -11.57 5.84 1.17
N PHE A 41 -10.29 5.91 1.54
CA PHE A 41 -9.75 7.03 2.31
C PHE A 41 -9.82 8.35 1.54
N SER A 42 -9.42 8.31 0.27
CA SER A 42 -9.49 9.46 -0.62
C SER A 42 -10.94 9.90 -0.89
N GLU A 43 -11.86 8.95 -1.01
CA GLU A 43 -13.30 9.21 -1.20
C GLU A 43 -13.96 9.78 0.06
N ALA A 44 -13.58 9.29 1.25
CA ALA A 44 -14.03 9.83 2.52
C ALA A 44 -13.66 11.30 2.64
N PHE A 45 -12.42 11.67 2.29
CA PHE A 45 -11.99 13.06 2.31
C PHE A 45 -12.72 13.92 1.27
N LYS A 46 -12.92 13.42 0.04
CA LYS A 46 -13.70 14.14 -0.99
C LYS A 46 -15.14 14.42 -0.54
N THR A 47 -15.72 13.52 0.26
CA THR A 47 -17.06 13.67 0.83
C THR A 47 -17.03 14.74 1.92
N PHE A 48 -16.09 14.62 2.86
CA PHE A 48 -15.84 15.60 3.92
C PHE A 48 -15.63 17.02 3.38
N SER A 49 -14.84 17.20 2.31
CA SER A 49 -14.61 18.54 1.72
C SER A 49 -15.92 19.20 1.24
N LYS A 50 -16.98 18.44 0.97
CA LYS A 50 -18.27 18.95 0.50
C LYS A 50 -19.27 19.17 1.62
N ASP A 51 -19.42 18.20 2.52
CA ASP A 51 -20.44 18.22 3.57
C ASP A 51 -19.93 18.80 4.90
N GLN A 52 -18.61 18.85 5.07
CA GLN A 52 -17.91 19.27 6.30
C GLN A 52 -18.34 18.46 7.53
N ASP A 53 -18.84 17.24 7.34
CA ASP A 53 -19.22 16.34 8.44
C ASP A 53 -17.97 15.65 9.03
N LEU A 54 -17.41 16.31 10.03
CA LEU A 54 -16.20 15.84 10.72
C LEU A 54 -16.44 14.55 11.50
N GLU A 55 -17.64 14.32 12.03
CA GLU A 55 -17.93 13.12 12.82
C GLU A 55 -17.94 11.88 11.92
N GLU A 56 -18.64 11.96 10.79
CA GLU A 56 -18.69 10.88 9.80
C GLU A 56 -17.32 10.65 9.16
N TYR A 57 -16.59 11.72 8.84
CA TYR A 57 -15.22 11.61 8.34
C TYR A 57 -14.31 10.86 9.32
N ASN A 58 -14.34 11.23 10.60
CA ASN A 58 -13.54 10.57 11.63
C ASN A 58 -13.89 9.08 11.79
N LYS A 59 -15.19 8.73 11.78
CA LYS A 59 -15.64 7.33 11.81
C LYS A 59 -15.05 6.53 10.64
N LYS A 60 -15.09 7.08 9.43
CA LYS A 60 -14.50 6.46 8.24
C LYS A 60 -12.98 6.32 8.38
N CYS A 61 -12.28 7.36 8.80
CA CYS A 61 -10.83 7.34 9.03
C CYS A 61 -10.41 6.27 10.03
N THR A 62 -11.12 6.15 11.17
CA THR A 62 -10.87 5.09 12.16
C THR A 62 -11.08 3.71 11.54
N SER A 63 -12.20 3.48 10.87
CA SER A 63 -12.51 2.19 10.22
C SER A 63 -11.45 1.79 9.18
N ILE A 64 -11.05 2.75 8.34
CA ILE A 64 -10.04 2.55 7.28
C ILE A 64 -8.67 2.26 7.90
N THR A 65 -8.27 3.01 8.92
CA THR A 65 -6.98 2.81 9.59
C THR A 65 -6.91 1.43 10.23
N LEU A 66 -7.98 0.97 10.88
CA LEU A 66 -8.05 -0.39 11.44
C LEU A 66 -7.91 -1.46 10.35
N GLN A 67 -8.58 -1.30 9.20
CA GLN A 67 -8.45 -2.22 8.07
C GLN A 67 -7.01 -2.26 7.52
N LEU A 68 -6.39 -1.08 7.32
CA LEU A 68 -5.00 -1.00 6.86
C LEU A 68 -4.02 -1.60 7.87
N SER A 69 -4.25 -1.42 9.18
CA SER A 69 -3.45 -2.06 10.22
C SER A 69 -3.57 -3.58 10.20
N SER A 70 -4.78 -4.13 10.03
CA SER A 70 -4.99 -5.57 9.90
C SER A 70 -4.26 -6.15 8.69
N LEU A 71 -4.42 -5.54 7.50
CA LEU A 71 -3.70 -5.94 6.30
C LEU A 71 -2.18 -5.82 6.46
N GLY A 72 -1.70 -4.78 7.13
CA GLY A 72 -0.29 -4.60 7.44
C GLY A 72 0.27 -5.75 8.28
N ALA A 73 -0.49 -6.21 9.28
CA ALA A 73 -0.08 -7.33 10.13
C ALA A 73 -0.04 -8.67 9.36
N GLU A 74 -0.96 -8.89 8.42
CA GLU A 74 -0.96 -10.07 7.56
C GLU A 74 0.22 -10.04 6.58
N ILE A 75 0.51 -8.89 5.96
CA ILE A 75 1.68 -8.73 5.07
C ILE A 75 2.99 -8.98 5.83
N ILE A 76 3.13 -8.51 7.07
CA ILE A 76 4.28 -8.80 7.92
C ILE A 76 4.44 -10.30 8.17
N GLN A 77 3.33 -11.02 8.37
CA GLN A 77 3.39 -12.48 8.56
C GLN A 77 3.85 -13.19 7.28
N ILE A 78 3.39 -12.75 6.11
CA ILE A 78 3.88 -13.27 4.82
C ILE A 78 5.39 -13.00 4.67
N GLU A 79 5.82 -11.76 4.88
CA GLU A 79 7.21 -11.33 4.84
C GLU A 79 8.11 -12.21 5.72
N ASN A 80 7.71 -12.41 6.99
CA ASN A 80 8.43 -13.24 7.94
C ASN A 80 8.47 -14.71 7.50
N SER A 81 7.37 -15.26 6.99
CA SER A 81 7.30 -16.65 6.53
C SER A 81 8.17 -16.93 5.30
N LEU A 82 8.47 -15.89 4.51
CA LEU A 82 9.35 -15.97 3.33
C LEU A 82 10.81 -15.68 3.66
N SER A 83 11.11 -15.06 4.81
CA SER A 83 12.47 -14.61 5.16
C SER A 83 13.56 -15.70 5.04
N THR A 84 13.21 -16.96 5.33
CA THR A 84 14.15 -18.09 5.27
C THR A 84 14.09 -18.83 3.93
N SER A 85 12.90 -18.98 3.35
CA SER A 85 12.71 -19.77 2.12
C SER A 85 12.98 -18.96 0.84
N ASN A 86 12.60 -17.68 0.82
CA ASN A 86 12.69 -16.76 -0.31
C ASN A 86 13.05 -15.35 0.19
N PRO A 87 14.30 -15.12 0.62
CA PRO A 87 14.71 -13.88 1.29
C PRO A 87 14.57 -12.63 0.39
N GLU A 88 14.75 -12.75 -0.92
CA GLU A 88 14.62 -11.61 -1.85
C GLU A 88 13.16 -11.16 -2.01
N TRP A 89 12.21 -12.11 -2.03
CA TRP A 89 10.78 -11.78 -2.00
C TRP A 89 10.39 -11.10 -0.69
N SER A 90 10.90 -11.62 0.44
CA SER A 90 10.69 -11.01 1.77
C SER A 90 11.18 -9.56 1.80
N LYS A 91 12.41 -9.28 1.32
CA LYS A 91 12.96 -7.92 1.23
C LYS A 91 12.13 -7.01 0.34
N THR A 92 11.72 -7.48 -0.83
CA THR A 92 10.91 -6.71 -1.78
C THR A 92 9.53 -6.38 -1.20
N ILE A 93 8.87 -7.35 -0.55
CA ILE A 93 7.61 -7.13 0.17
C ILE A 93 7.77 -6.07 1.27
N SER A 94 8.85 -6.16 2.06
CA SER A 94 9.18 -5.18 3.10
C SER A 94 9.33 -3.76 2.50
N LYS A 95 10.03 -3.65 1.36
CA LYS A 95 10.20 -2.39 0.65
C LYS A 95 8.86 -1.81 0.15
N ILE A 96 8.01 -2.64 -0.47
CA ILE A 96 6.66 -2.24 -0.89
C ILE A 96 5.86 -1.73 0.31
N ARG A 97 5.91 -2.42 1.46
CA ARG A 97 5.20 -2.02 2.67
C ARG A 97 5.61 -0.63 3.17
N GLU A 98 6.90 -0.31 3.19
CA GLU A 98 7.40 1.00 3.61
C GLU A 98 7.04 2.12 2.62
N LEU A 99 7.07 1.82 1.31
CA LEU A 99 6.62 2.76 0.27
C LEU A 99 5.11 3.04 0.40
N GLU A 100 4.29 2.01 0.60
CA GLU A 100 2.85 2.14 0.83
C GLU A 100 2.53 2.97 2.08
N LYS A 101 3.28 2.75 3.17
CA LYS A 101 3.16 3.57 4.40
C LYS A 101 3.50 5.03 4.11
N SER A 102 4.58 5.29 3.38
CA SER A 102 5.00 6.65 3.01
C SER A 102 3.97 7.34 2.12
N LYS A 103 3.39 6.61 1.16
CA LYS A 103 2.29 7.06 0.30
C LYS A 103 1.05 7.43 1.11
N PHE A 104 0.69 6.62 2.11
CA PHE A 104 -0.43 6.91 3.00
C PHE A 104 -0.18 8.18 3.83
N LEU A 105 1.01 8.34 4.39
CA LEU A 105 1.36 9.55 5.17
C LEU A 105 1.31 10.82 4.33
N LEU A 106 1.83 10.79 3.09
CA LEU A 106 1.69 11.93 2.17
C LEU A 106 0.23 12.24 1.85
N THR A 107 -0.63 11.22 1.74
CA THR A 107 -2.06 11.43 1.51
C THR A 107 -2.70 12.17 2.68
N VAL A 108 -2.35 11.81 3.92
CA VAL A 108 -2.83 12.50 5.13
C VAL A 108 -2.31 13.93 5.16
N GLU A 109 -1.02 14.16 4.88
CA GLU A 109 -0.43 15.49 4.83
C GLU A 109 -1.14 16.39 3.82
N ASP A 110 -1.39 15.89 2.60
CA ASP A 110 -2.13 16.62 1.57
C ASP A 110 -3.56 17.00 1.99
N GLN A 111 -4.23 16.16 2.78
CA GLN A 111 -5.56 16.44 3.30
C GLN A 111 -5.54 17.56 4.35
N VAL A 112 -4.54 17.56 5.22
CA VAL A 112 -4.31 18.64 6.20
C VAL A 112 -4.05 19.95 5.46
N LEU A 113 -3.10 19.97 4.52
CA LEU A 113 -2.76 21.17 3.75
C LEU A 113 -3.96 21.73 2.97
N LYS A 114 -4.80 20.86 2.39
CA LYS A 114 -6.05 21.30 1.72
C LYS A 114 -7.02 21.94 2.70
N THR A 115 -7.18 21.36 3.88
CA THR A 115 -8.05 21.91 4.92
C THR A 115 -7.53 23.27 5.42
N GLU A 116 -6.21 23.43 5.57
CA GLU A 116 -5.58 24.72 5.93
C GLU A 116 -5.82 25.80 4.87
N ILE A 117 -5.70 25.45 3.59
CA ILE A 117 -6.00 26.35 2.47
C ILE A 117 -7.47 26.77 2.51
N ASP A 118 -8.39 25.83 2.67
CA ASP A 118 -9.84 26.11 2.68
C ASP A 118 -10.22 27.01 3.87
N ASN A 119 -9.65 26.74 5.05
CA ASN A 119 -9.82 27.59 6.23
C ASN A 119 -9.29 29.00 6.02
N SER A 120 -8.08 29.13 5.46
CA SER A 120 -7.47 30.43 5.17
C SER A 120 -8.29 31.24 4.16
N LYS A 121 -8.81 30.58 3.12
CA LYS A 121 -9.71 31.21 2.13
C LYS A 121 -11.03 31.68 2.75
N SER A 122 -11.61 30.88 3.64
CA SER A 122 -12.83 31.25 4.37
C SER A 122 -12.62 32.49 5.24
N LEU A 123 -11.49 32.58 5.95
CA LEU A 123 -11.15 33.74 6.78
C LEU A 123 -10.95 35.02 5.95
N ILE A 124 -10.27 34.93 4.80
CA ILE A 124 -10.12 36.06 3.87
C ILE A 124 -11.50 36.53 3.39
N SER A 125 -12.40 35.62 3.03
CA SER A 125 -13.75 35.96 2.56
C SER A 125 -14.63 36.63 3.62
N ASN A 126 -14.39 36.35 4.91
CA ASN A 126 -15.17 36.90 6.02
C ASN A 126 -14.62 38.24 6.55
N GLN A 127 -13.39 38.62 6.19
CA GLN A 127 -12.73 39.86 6.64
C GLN A 127 -12.85 41.04 5.64
N VAL A 128 -13.71 40.94 4.62
CA VAL A 128 -13.88 41.99 3.61
C VAL A 128 -14.67 43.21 4.17
N SER A 129 -14.05 43.97 5.08
CA SER A 129 -14.32 45.40 5.27
C SER A 129 -13.08 46.27 5.09
N GLU A 130 -11.87 45.69 5.03
CA GLU A 130 -10.64 46.40 4.65
C GLU A 130 -9.91 45.57 3.60
N GLN A 131 -9.53 46.19 2.48
CA GLN A 131 -8.83 45.49 1.40
C GLN A 131 -7.53 44.87 1.94
N PRO A 132 -7.34 43.54 1.83
CA PRO A 132 -6.08 42.94 2.23
C PRO A 132 -5.00 43.39 1.24
N THR A 133 -4.02 44.14 1.72
CA THR A 133 -2.82 44.44 0.93
C THR A 133 -2.07 43.15 0.59
N ALA A 134 -1.51 43.09 -0.62
CA ALA A 134 -0.58 42.04 -1.01
C ALA A 134 0.51 41.88 0.07
N GLY A 135 0.74 40.64 0.54
CA GLY A 135 1.63 40.35 1.67
C GLY A 135 0.95 40.08 3.01
N SER A 136 -0.38 39.87 3.06
CA SER A 136 -1.01 39.35 4.28
C SER A 136 -0.58 37.90 4.54
N CYS A 137 -0.31 37.54 5.81
CA CYS A 137 0.13 36.22 6.26
C CYS A 137 -0.69 35.04 5.67
N PHE A 138 -1.98 35.23 5.36
CA PHE A 138 -2.84 34.19 4.79
C PHE A 138 -2.50 33.83 3.33
N TYR A 139 -2.17 34.80 2.46
CA TYR A 139 -1.84 34.50 1.06
C TYR A 139 -0.49 33.78 0.96
N GLU A 140 0.50 34.22 1.73
CA GLU A 140 1.81 33.56 1.80
C GLU A 140 1.66 32.12 2.34
N HIS A 141 0.84 31.92 3.37
CA HIS A 141 0.56 30.58 3.89
C HIS A 141 -0.12 29.68 2.85
N ILE A 142 -1.14 30.18 2.13
CA ILE A 142 -1.78 29.43 1.03
C ILE A 142 -0.76 29.05 -0.04
N GLU A 143 0.11 29.97 -0.46
CA GLU A 143 1.16 29.69 -1.44
C GLU A 143 2.14 28.61 -0.97
N ILE A 144 2.52 28.63 0.31
CA ILE A 144 3.37 27.60 0.93
C ILE A 144 2.67 26.24 0.89
N CYS A 145 1.42 26.15 1.33
CA CYS A 145 0.66 24.90 1.33
C CYS A 145 0.46 24.37 -0.10
N GLU A 146 0.15 25.23 -1.07
CA GLU A 146 0.00 24.85 -2.48
C GLU A 146 1.31 24.35 -3.09
N LYS A 147 2.45 24.96 -2.75
CA LYS A 147 3.78 24.50 -3.15
C LYS A 147 4.05 23.11 -2.57
N GLN A 148 3.76 22.89 -1.29
CA GLN A 148 4.01 21.62 -0.63
C GLN A 148 3.11 20.50 -1.18
N ILE A 149 1.84 20.78 -1.50
CA ILE A 149 0.95 19.84 -2.21
C ILE A 149 1.54 19.45 -3.58
N LYS A 150 2.13 20.40 -4.34
CA LYS A 150 2.77 20.09 -5.63
C LYS A 150 3.98 19.17 -5.44
N GLU A 151 4.80 19.42 -4.43
CA GLU A 151 5.95 18.57 -4.10
C GLU A 151 5.52 17.17 -3.65
N ASN A 152 4.50 17.08 -2.81
CA ASN A 152 3.93 15.82 -2.33
C ASN A 152 3.36 15.00 -3.49
N LYS A 153 2.70 15.64 -4.46
CA LYS A 153 2.22 14.97 -5.67
C LYS A 153 3.35 14.32 -6.48
N LEU A 154 4.50 14.98 -6.59
CA LEU A 154 5.67 14.40 -7.26
C LEU A 154 6.19 13.17 -6.50
N LYS A 155 6.37 13.27 -5.18
CA LYS A 155 6.82 12.16 -4.33
C LYS A 155 5.83 10.98 -4.37
N PHE A 156 4.54 11.29 -4.36
CA PHE A 156 3.47 10.29 -4.42
C PHE A 156 3.54 9.46 -5.70
N ASN A 157 3.75 10.13 -6.85
CA ASN A 157 3.92 9.44 -8.13
C ASN A 157 5.18 8.58 -8.15
N GLN A 158 6.30 9.08 -7.61
CA GLN A 158 7.54 8.29 -7.47
C GLN A 158 7.34 7.03 -6.63
N TYR A 159 6.56 7.11 -5.54
CA TYR A 159 6.22 5.93 -4.76
C TYR A 159 5.36 4.95 -5.54
N ILE A 160 4.37 5.42 -6.32
CA ILE A 160 3.56 4.54 -7.18
C ILE A 160 4.44 3.81 -8.19
N GLU A 161 5.32 4.53 -8.89
CA GLU A 161 6.21 3.96 -9.89
C GLU A 161 7.12 2.89 -9.26
N SER A 162 7.75 3.21 -8.13
CA SER A 162 8.62 2.26 -7.42
C SER A 162 7.86 1.04 -6.87
N ILE A 163 6.64 1.21 -6.37
CA ILE A 163 5.79 0.10 -5.93
C ILE A 163 5.47 -0.81 -7.12
N ASN A 164 5.06 -0.23 -8.25
CA ASN A 164 4.71 -0.98 -9.45
C ASN A 164 5.92 -1.75 -10.00
N GLU A 165 7.10 -1.13 -10.03
CA GLU A 165 8.35 -1.81 -10.42
C GLU A 165 8.62 -3.04 -9.54
N HIS A 166 8.54 -2.90 -8.21
CA HIS A 166 8.73 -4.01 -7.29
C HIS A 166 7.66 -5.11 -7.45
N LEU A 167 6.40 -4.73 -7.70
CA LEU A 167 5.32 -5.68 -7.94
C LEU A 167 5.52 -6.45 -9.25
N GLU A 168 5.95 -5.79 -10.32
CA GLU A 168 6.26 -6.45 -11.60
C GLU A 168 7.45 -7.40 -11.47
N ASN A 169 8.49 -7.02 -10.73
CA ASN A 169 9.62 -7.92 -10.45
C ASN A 169 9.15 -9.18 -9.70
N LEU A 170 8.30 -9.04 -8.68
CA LEU A 170 7.73 -10.19 -7.97
C LEU A 170 6.85 -11.08 -8.87
N LYS A 171 6.07 -10.48 -9.78
CA LYS A 171 5.27 -11.25 -10.76
C LYS A 171 6.16 -12.02 -11.73
N TYR A 172 7.25 -11.41 -12.18
CA TYR A 172 8.22 -12.07 -13.05
C TYR A 172 8.82 -13.29 -12.36
N ASP A 173 9.32 -13.12 -11.12
CA ASP A 173 9.90 -14.21 -10.34
C ASP A 173 8.88 -15.35 -10.10
N LEU A 174 7.64 -15.01 -9.78
CA LEU A 174 6.56 -15.99 -9.59
C LEU A 174 6.34 -16.82 -10.86
N ASN A 175 6.33 -16.18 -12.02
CA ASN A 175 6.12 -16.84 -13.30
C ASN A 175 7.30 -17.73 -13.68
N GLU A 176 8.56 -17.30 -13.48
CA GLU A 176 9.73 -18.16 -13.71
C GLU A 176 9.71 -19.41 -12.83
N THR A 177 9.32 -19.27 -11.56
CA THR A 177 9.20 -20.38 -10.62
C THR A 177 8.16 -21.40 -11.08
N SER A 178 7.09 -20.94 -11.74
CA SER A 178 6.03 -21.81 -12.30
C SER A 178 6.43 -22.52 -13.60
N VAL A 179 7.28 -21.88 -14.43
CA VAL A 179 7.74 -22.44 -15.71
C VAL A 179 8.84 -23.49 -15.49
N GLY A 180 9.74 -23.28 -14.53
CA GLY A 180 10.82 -24.23 -14.21
C GLY A 180 10.36 -25.59 -13.70
N ILE A 181 9.13 -25.70 -13.18
CA ILE A 181 8.53 -26.96 -12.72
C ILE A 181 8.01 -27.80 -13.90
N ASN A 182 7.65 -27.18 -15.04
CA ASN A 182 7.09 -27.88 -16.21
C ASN A 182 8.14 -28.38 -17.23
N SER A 183 9.40 -27.98 -17.10
CA SER A 183 10.48 -28.39 -18.01
C SER A 183 11.30 -29.60 -17.51
N GLY A 184 10.88 -30.25 -16.42
CA GLY A 184 11.67 -31.20 -15.66
C GLY A 184 11.18 -32.65 -15.63
N GLU A 185 10.42 -33.15 -16.61
CA GLU A 185 10.16 -34.59 -16.75
C GLU A 185 10.21 -35.04 -18.21
N SER A 186 11.40 -35.44 -18.67
CA SER A 186 11.54 -36.42 -19.74
C SER A 186 12.55 -37.46 -19.29
N LYS A 187 11.99 -38.62 -18.95
CA LYS A 187 12.68 -39.83 -18.52
C LYS A 187 13.58 -40.33 -19.65
N GLU A 188 14.87 -40.48 -19.39
CA GLU A 188 15.68 -41.52 -20.03
C GLU A 188 16.07 -42.54 -18.96
N HIS A 189 15.18 -43.52 -18.77
CA HIS A 189 15.52 -44.81 -18.22
C HIS A 189 15.78 -45.72 -19.43
N GLU A 190 17.04 -45.82 -19.88
CA GLU A 190 17.43 -46.87 -20.81
C GLU A 190 18.18 -47.97 -20.05
N HIS A 191 17.46 -49.07 -19.88
CA HIS A 191 17.95 -50.33 -19.32
C HIS A 191 18.63 -51.15 -20.43
N THR A 192 19.88 -51.53 -20.20
CA THR A 192 20.56 -52.79 -20.58
C THR A 192 20.54 -53.25 -22.06
N HIS A 193 21.73 -53.46 -22.63
CA HIS A 193 22.15 -54.81 -23.04
C HIS A 193 23.68 -54.90 -23.22
N GLU A 194 24.33 -55.70 -22.37
CA GLU A 194 25.64 -56.29 -22.63
C GLU A 194 25.52 -57.25 -23.82
N CYS A 195 26.41 -57.13 -24.81
CA CYS A 195 26.65 -58.17 -25.79
C CYS A 195 28.15 -58.44 -25.86
N LYS A 196 28.55 -59.61 -25.34
CA LYS A 196 29.90 -60.18 -25.48
C LYS A 196 30.05 -60.82 -26.85
N HIS A 197 31.14 -60.51 -27.55
CA HIS A 197 31.80 -61.41 -28.49
C HIS A 197 33.31 -61.33 -28.28
#